data_AF-A0A0M9DKN5-F1
#
_entry.id   AF-A0A0M9DKN5-F1
#
_cell.length_a   1.000
_cell.length_b   1.000
_cell.length_c   1.000
_cell.angle_alpha   90.00
_cell.angle_beta   90.00
_cell.angle_gamma   90.00
#
_symmetry.space_group_name_H-M   'P 1'
#
loop_
_entity.id
_entity.type
_entity.pdbx_description
1 polymer ?
#
loop_
_entity_poly.entity_id
_entity_poly.type
_entity_poly.pdbx_seq_one_letter_code
_entity_poly.pdbx_strand_id
1 'polypeptide(L)'
;MTVIVNSIQNLGWVANSQTNQTSQSFKIGEGEIDSKKAEIETSRKEYAEFIQSSSSIYQGATPTQLVNKQTNSINIVAGVYYNLGTVNGKPLNGTPLASGGFNSNFSPKIWKVPGSSIVTPEQEAALKMRQSYSLPERQEANELVAVFMSLSRLAEGKKSVDSMNNDAMFMQHFPKFAKGIGLDLSQPFTINGKSFTYSQGTLQTTSIED
;
A
#
# COMPACT_ATOMS: atom_id res chain seq x y z
N MET A 1 45.23 -17.17 -48.16
CA MET A 1 44.53 -18.44 -48.45
C MET A 1 43.07 -18.08 -48.62
N THR A 2 42.58 -18.03 -49.85
CA THR A 2 41.27 -17.45 -50.16
C THR A 2 40.34 -18.59 -50.57
N VAL A 3 39.43 -18.95 -49.68
CA VAL A 3 38.38 -19.94 -49.97
C VAL A 3 37.21 -19.20 -50.61
N ILE A 4 36.96 -19.54 -51.87
CA ILE A 4 35.76 -19.14 -52.60
C ILE A 4 34.62 -20.03 -52.08
N VAL A 5 33.58 -19.41 -51.53
CA VAL A 5 32.35 -20.11 -51.10
C VAL A 5 31.29 -19.89 -52.16
N ASN A 6 30.88 -20.99 -52.81
CA ASN A 6 29.84 -21.02 -53.83
C ASN A 6 28.46 -20.98 -53.15
N SER A 7 27.69 -19.92 -53.35
CA SER A 7 26.50 -19.57 -52.55
C SER A 7 25.17 -20.19 -52.99
N ILE A 8 25.18 -21.25 -53.83
CA ILE A 8 23.94 -21.76 -54.46
C ILE A 8 23.46 -23.10 -53.88
N GLN A 9 24.25 -23.81 -53.07
CA GLN A 9 23.83 -25.11 -52.51
C GLN A 9 23.09 -25.05 -51.16
N ASN A 10 22.99 -23.88 -50.52
CA ASN A 10 22.36 -23.76 -49.18
C ASN A 10 20.90 -23.29 -49.19
N LEU A 11 20.29 -23.03 -50.34
CA LEU A 11 18.89 -22.57 -50.41
C LEU A 11 17.86 -23.71 -50.37
N GLY A 12 18.26 -24.95 -50.63
CA GLY A 12 17.35 -26.12 -50.61
C GLY A 12 16.98 -26.62 -49.21
N TRP A 13 17.78 -26.31 -48.18
CA TRP A 13 17.56 -26.82 -46.82
C TRP A 13 16.76 -25.85 -45.92
N VAL A 14 16.73 -24.56 -46.27
CA VAL A 14 15.97 -23.54 -45.54
C VAL A 14 14.47 -23.59 -45.87
N ALA A 15 14.10 -24.03 -47.09
CA ALA A 15 12.70 -24.12 -47.49
C ALA A 15 11.93 -25.27 -46.81
N ASN A 16 12.59 -26.40 -46.52
CA ASN A 16 11.94 -27.56 -45.86
C ASN A 16 11.93 -27.47 -44.32
N SER A 17 12.72 -26.58 -43.73
CA SER A 17 12.69 -26.32 -42.28
C SER A 17 11.62 -25.28 -41.92
N GLN A 18 11.26 -24.38 -42.83
CA GLN A 18 10.16 -23.43 -42.63
C GLN A 18 8.78 -24.10 -42.72
N THR A 19 8.57 -25.09 -43.59
CA THR A 19 7.27 -25.77 -43.71
C THR A 19 6.90 -26.64 -42.51
N ASN A 20 7.87 -27.11 -41.72
CA ASN A 20 7.62 -27.89 -40.50
C ASN A 20 7.50 -27.04 -39.22
N GLN A 21 7.84 -25.74 -39.24
CA GLN A 21 7.65 -24.85 -38.09
C GLN A 21 6.37 -24.01 -38.16
N THR A 22 5.78 -23.80 -39.34
CA THR A 22 4.52 -23.03 -39.49
C THR A 22 3.25 -23.80 -39.14
N SER A 23 3.34 -25.06 -38.70
CA SER A 23 2.19 -25.87 -38.28
C SER A 23 1.95 -25.88 -36.77
N GLN A 24 2.80 -25.25 -35.96
CA GLN A 24 2.45 -24.94 -34.58
C GLN A 24 1.71 -23.60 -34.56
N SER A 25 0.38 -23.67 -34.52
CA SER A 25 -0.44 -22.54 -34.09
C SER A 25 0.15 -22.01 -32.77
N PHE A 26 0.56 -20.74 -32.73
CA PHE A 26 0.78 -20.04 -31.47
C PHE A 26 -0.53 -20.10 -30.69
N LYS A 27 -0.64 -21.08 -29.80
CA LYS A 27 -1.72 -21.12 -28.81
C LYS A 27 -1.27 -20.24 -27.66
N ILE A 28 -1.58 -18.96 -27.73
CA ILE A 28 -1.67 -18.17 -26.52
C ILE A 28 -2.83 -18.81 -25.76
N GLY A 29 -2.52 -19.48 -24.64
CA GLY A 29 -3.57 -20.05 -23.81
C GLY A 29 -4.49 -18.92 -23.35
N GLU A 30 -5.80 -19.12 -23.41
CA GLU A 30 -6.79 -18.12 -22.96
C GLU A 30 -6.45 -17.59 -21.54
N GLY A 31 -5.89 -18.45 -20.68
CA GLY A 31 -5.40 -18.06 -19.35
C GLY A 31 -4.23 -17.07 -19.30
N GLU A 32 -3.38 -16.97 -20.33
CA GLU A 32 -2.27 -16.00 -20.36
C GLU A 32 -2.75 -14.58 -20.76
N ILE A 33 -3.78 -14.50 -21.60
CA ILE A 33 -4.43 -13.24 -21.98
C ILE A 33 -5.20 -12.67 -20.79
N ASP A 34 -5.92 -13.54 -20.07
CA ASP A 34 -6.69 -13.14 -18.90
C ASP A 34 -5.80 -12.69 -17.73
N SER A 35 -4.65 -13.36 -17.50
CA SER A 35 -3.66 -12.93 -16.48
C SER A 35 -3.10 -11.55 -16.78
N LYS A 36 -2.64 -11.29 -18.02
CA LYS A 36 -2.09 -9.99 -18.41
C LYS A 36 -3.13 -8.88 -18.33
N LYS A 37 -4.40 -9.17 -18.68
CA LYS A 37 -5.49 -8.21 -18.55
C LYS A 37 -5.78 -7.88 -17.09
N ALA A 38 -5.78 -8.88 -16.20
CA ALA A 38 -5.94 -8.68 -14.76
C ALA A 38 -4.78 -7.87 -14.16
N GLU A 39 -3.54 -8.12 -14.58
CA GLU A 39 -2.36 -7.36 -14.16
C GLU A 39 -2.43 -5.89 -14.58
N ILE A 40 -2.84 -5.62 -15.83
CA ILE A 40 -3.02 -4.25 -16.34
C ILE A 40 -4.10 -3.52 -15.54
N GLU A 41 -5.24 -4.17 -15.28
CA GLU A 41 -6.33 -3.55 -14.55
C GLU A 41 -5.95 -3.27 -13.09
N THR A 42 -5.23 -4.20 -12.46
CA THR A 42 -4.66 -4.00 -11.13
C THR A 42 -3.73 -2.79 -11.13
N SER A 43 -2.75 -2.74 -12.04
CA SER A 43 -1.81 -1.63 -12.14
C SER A 43 -2.50 -0.27 -12.34
N ARG A 44 -3.55 -0.22 -13.17
CA ARG A 44 -4.35 1.00 -13.37
C ARG A 44 -5.05 1.44 -12.10
N LYS A 45 -5.65 0.52 -11.36
CA LYS A 45 -6.30 0.80 -10.09
C LYS A 45 -5.30 1.34 -9.06
N GLU A 46 -4.13 0.71 -8.95
CA GLU A 46 -3.08 1.15 -8.03
C GLU A 46 -2.57 2.56 -8.35
N TYR A 47 -2.39 2.85 -9.65
CA TYR A 47 -1.99 4.17 -10.10
C TYR A 47 -3.08 5.22 -9.81
N ALA A 48 -4.35 4.90 -10.06
CA ALA A 48 -5.47 5.80 -9.76
C ALA A 48 -5.56 6.11 -8.25
N GLU A 49 -5.44 5.10 -7.38
CA GLU A 49 -5.41 5.29 -5.93
C GLU A 49 -4.23 6.16 -5.48
N PHE A 50 -3.05 5.95 -6.06
CA PHE A 50 -1.87 6.77 -5.79
C PHE A 50 -2.10 8.25 -6.15
N ILE A 51 -2.66 8.51 -7.34
CA ILE A 51 -2.96 9.88 -7.79
C ILE A 51 -4.01 10.54 -6.89
N GLN A 52 -5.08 9.82 -6.56
CA GLN A 52 -6.13 10.31 -5.66
C GLN A 52 -5.59 10.66 -4.26
N SER A 53 -4.77 9.76 -3.70
CA SER A 53 -4.14 9.98 -2.40
C SER A 53 -3.19 11.18 -2.40
N SER A 54 -2.37 11.30 -3.44
CA SER A 54 -1.45 12.42 -3.61
C SER A 54 -2.20 13.75 -3.76
N SER A 55 -3.27 13.76 -4.56
CA SER A 55 -4.15 14.93 -4.70
C SER A 55 -4.76 15.35 -3.36
N SER A 56 -5.25 14.38 -2.57
CA SER A 56 -5.83 14.65 -1.24
C SER A 56 -4.83 15.33 -0.31
N ILE A 57 -3.55 14.91 -0.36
CA ILE A 57 -2.46 15.50 0.42
C ILE A 57 -2.14 16.92 -0.06
N TYR A 58 -1.94 17.12 -1.38
CA TYR A 58 -1.50 18.41 -1.92
C TYR A 58 -2.59 19.48 -1.88
N GLN A 59 -3.86 19.09 -2.01
CA GLN A 59 -4.99 20.00 -1.95
C GLN A 59 -5.48 20.25 -0.51
N GLY A 60 -4.91 19.56 0.49
CA GLY A 60 -5.35 19.68 1.88
C GLY A 60 -6.80 19.24 2.06
N ALA A 61 -7.20 18.16 1.39
CA ALA A 61 -8.56 17.62 1.49
C ALA A 61 -8.94 17.36 2.95
N THR A 62 -10.22 17.50 3.29
CA THR A 62 -10.69 17.17 4.64
C THR A 62 -10.60 15.65 4.85
N PRO A 63 -9.82 15.17 5.82
CA PRO A 63 -9.67 13.74 6.05
C PRO A 63 -10.89 13.15 6.77
N THR A 64 -11.16 11.88 6.48
CA THR A 64 -12.14 11.09 7.22
C THR A 64 -11.64 10.83 8.64
N GLN A 65 -12.53 10.97 9.62
CA GLN A 65 -12.23 10.57 11.00
C GLN A 65 -12.14 9.05 11.08
N LEU A 66 -11.02 8.55 11.62
CA LEU A 66 -10.78 7.11 11.68
C LEU A 66 -11.70 6.39 12.68
N VAL A 67 -12.05 7.07 13.77
CA VAL A 67 -12.88 6.51 14.86
C VAL A 67 -14.27 7.10 14.80
N ASN A 68 -15.27 6.23 14.79
CA ASN A 68 -16.61 6.58 15.22
C ASN A 68 -16.65 6.60 16.75
N LYS A 69 -16.70 7.80 17.34
CA LYS A 69 -16.62 7.99 18.80
C LYS A 69 -17.88 7.54 19.53
N GLN A 70 -19.03 7.48 18.85
CA GLN A 70 -20.28 7.03 19.44
C GLN A 70 -20.28 5.52 19.68
N THR A 71 -19.69 4.76 18.76
CA THR A 71 -19.63 3.29 18.81
C THR A 71 -18.27 2.76 19.21
N ASN A 72 -17.30 3.64 19.50
CA ASN A 72 -15.90 3.31 19.75
C ASN A 72 -15.34 2.32 18.72
N SER A 73 -15.56 2.61 17.43
CA SER A 73 -15.27 1.68 16.34
C SER A 73 -14.42 2.30 15.23
N ILE A 74 -13.59 1.48 14.62
CA ILE A 74 -12.75 1.82 13.48
C ILE A 74 -13.22 0.99 12.28
N ASN A 75 -13.41 1.65 11.14
CA ASN A 75 -13.63 0.98 9.86
C ASN A 75 -12.52 1.41 8.88
N ILE A 76 -11.59 0.50 8.61
CA ILE A 76 -10.43 0.72 7.74
C ILE A 76 -10.76 0.20 6.34
N VAL A 77 -10.75 1.12 5.39
CA VAL A 77 -10.95 0.86 3.96
C VAL A 77 -9.77 1.44 3.18
N ALA A 78 -9.18 0.63 2.30
CA ALA A 78 -8.13 1.06 1.38
C ALA A 78 -8.64 2.20 0.45
N GLY A 79 -7.75 3.12 0.09
CA GLY A 79 -8.07 4.28 -0.76
C GLY A 79 -8.72 5.46 -0.03
N VAL A 80 -9.16 5.29 1.22
CA VAL A 80 -9.75 6.39 2.01
C VAL A 80 -8.67 7.22 2.71
N TYR A 81 -8.80 8.55 2.64
CA TYR A 81 -7.89 9.49 3.30
C TYR A 81 -8.33 9.73 4.74
N TYR A 82 -7.54 9.28 5.72
CA TYR A 82 -7.85 9.36 7.14
C TYR A 82 -7.01 10.39 7.88
N ASN A 83 -7.56 10.91 8.97
CA ASN A 83 -6.80 11.58 10.01
C ASN A 83 -6.31 10.54 11.02
N LEU A 84 -5.01 10.53 11.28
CA LEU A 84 -4.32 9.63 12.19
C LEU A 84 -3.82 10.36 13.45
N GLY A 85 -4.47 11.47 13.81
CA GLY A 85 -4.11 12.32 14.93
C GLY A 85 -3.15 13.45 14.56
N THR A 86 -2.24 13.78 15.48
CA THR A 86 -1.30 14.91 15.34
C THR A 86 0.11 14.53 15.79
N VAL A 87 1.12 15.07 15.11
CA VAL A 87 2.53 15.02 15.49
C VAL A 87 2.99 16.46 15.74
N ASN A 88 3.40 16.76 16.97
CA ASN A 88 3.81 18.11 17.37
C ASN A 88 2.78 19.20 16.97
N GLY A 89 1.48 18.91 17.17
CA GLY A 89 0.37 19.80 16.80
C GLY A 89 0.02 19.86 15.31
N LYS A 90 0.83 19.24 14.43
CA LYS A 90 0.56 19.15 12.98
C LYS A 90 -0.29 17.91 12.68
N PRO A 91 -1.33 18.00 11.84
CA PRO A 91 -2.19 16.85 11.54
C PRO A 91 -1.44 15.80 10.72
N LEU A 92 -1.46 14.55 11.19
CA LEU A 92 -0.98 13.40 10.43
C LEU A 92 -2.15 12.81 9.66
N ASN A 93 -2.09 12.87 8.33
CA ASN A 93 -3.14 12.37 7.45
C ASN A 93 -2.55 11.44 6.39
N GLY A 94 -3.33 10.47 5.92
CA GLY A 94 -2.88 9.62 4.83
C GLY A 94 -3.87 8.54 4.41
N THR A 95 -3.45 7.77 3.42
CA THR A 95 -4.27 6.76 2.76
C THR A 95 -3.56 5.40 2.78
N PRO A 96 -4.17 4.33 3.33
CA PRO A 96 -3.74 2.96 3.06
C PRO A 96 -4.05 2.61 1.60
N LEU A 97 -3.08 2.06 0.87
CA LEU A 97 -3.25 1.74 -0.55
C LEU A 97 -3.57 0.26 -0.74
N ALA A 98 -4.40 -0.09 -1.73
CA ALA A 98 -4.81 -1.47 -1.98
C ALA A 98 -3.62 -2.37 -2.40
N SER A 99 -2.63 -1.80 -3.10
CA SER A 99 -1.36 -2.45 -3.45
C SER A 99 -0.42 -2.68 -2.26
N GLY A 100 -0.78 -2.14 -1.10
CA GLY A 100 0.05 -2.15 0.09
C GLY A 100 0.84 -0.87 0.31
N GLY A 101 1.17 -0.68 1.59
CA GLY A 101 1.82 0.52 2.09
C GLY A 101 0.84 1.67 2.34
N PHE A 102 1.41 2.83 2.61
CA PHE A 102 0.68 4.01 3.07
C PHE A 102 1.25 5.24 2.38
N ASN A 103 0.39 6.21 2.07
CA ASN A 103 0.81 7.52 1.56
C ASN A 103 0.37 8.59 2.56
N SER A 104 1.31 9.39 3.07
CA SER A 104 1.04 10.36 4.13
C SER A 104 1.59 11.74 3.81
N ASN A 105 1.03 12.78 4.43
CA ASN A 105 1.56 14.13 4.30
C ASN A 105 2.95 14.32 4.96
N PHE A 106 3.40 13.43 5.84
CA PHE A 106 4.75 13.47 6.44
C PHE A 106 5.80 12.75 5.58
N SER A 107 5.38 11.80 4.77
CA SER A 107 6.24 11.09 3.81
C SER A 107 5.45 10.73 2.55
N PRO A 108 5.16 11.72 1.68
CA PRO A 108 4.42 11.46 0.46
C PRO A 108 5.15 10.43 -0.39
N LYS A 109 4.42 9.41 -0.86
CA LYS A 109 4.95 8.43 -1.81
C LYS A 109 5.31 9.16 -3.09
N ILE A 110 6.41 8.73 -3.69
CA ILE A 110 6.86 9.19 -4.99
C ILE A 110 6.66 8.04 -5.98
N TRP A 111 5.91 8.30 -7.05
CA TRP A 111 5.89 7.39 -8.19
C TRP A 111 7.14 7.62 -9.04
N LYS A 112 7.99 6.60 -9.16
CA LYS A 112 9.15 6.63 -10.06
C LYS A 112 8.77 5.98 -11.38
N VAL A 113 8.79 6.76 -12.46
CA VAL A 113 8.62 6.22 -13.81
C VAL A 113 9.84 5.35 -14.14
N PRO A 114 9.67 4.07 -14.50
CA PRO A 114 10.79 3.21 -14.88
C PRO A 114 11.63 3.81 -16.00
N GLY A 115 12.96 3.81 -15.85
CA GLY A 115 13.89 4.33 -16.86
C GLY A 115 13.99 5.86 -16.96
N SER A 116 13.20 6.62 -16.19
CA SER A 116 13.31 8.08 -16.16
C SER A 116 14.29 8.57 -15.09
N SER A 117 15.15 9.51 -15.46
CA SER A 117 15.99 10.31 -14.55
C SER A 117 15.44 11.72 -14.32
N ILE A 118 14.35 12.09 -15.00
CA ILE A 118 13.74 13.42 -14.90
C ILE A 118 12.97 13.50 -13.59
N VAL A 119 13.32 14.50 -12.77
CA VAL A 119 12.56 14.84 -11.56
C VAL A 119 11.29 15.56 -11.99
N THR A 120 10.13 15.07 -11.54
CA THR A 120 8.84 15.71 -11.86
C THR A 120 8.46 16.76 -10.80
N PRO A 121 7.62 17.76 -11.12
CA PRO A 121 7.14 18.74 -10.15
C PRO A 121 6.51 18.10 -8.90
N GLU A 122 5.84 16.96 -9.06
CA GLU A 122 5.25 16.22 -7.94
C GLU A 122 6.32 15.63 -7.01
N GLN A 123 7.47 15.22 -7.57
CA GLN A 123 8.59 14.70 -6.79
C GLN A 123 9.27 15.81 -6.00
N GLU A 124 9.41 17.00 -6.59
CA GLU A 124 9.91 18.19 -5.89
C GLU A 124 8.94 18.64 -4.79
N ALA A 125 7.63 18.64 -5.06
CA ALA A 125 6.60 18.95 -4.08
C ALA A 125 6.58 17.96 -2.91
N ALA A 126 6.68 16.66 -3.19
CA ALA A 126 6.80 15.61 -2.19
C ALA A 126 8.04 15.81 -1.31
N LEU A 127 9.19 16.13 -1.93
CA LEU A 127 10.43 16.40 -1.20
C LEU A 127 10.31 17.64 -0.32
N LYS A 128 9.78 18.74 -0.86
CA LYS A 128 9.55 19.99 -0.11
C LYS A 128 8.63 19.77 1.09
N MET A 129 7.53 19.03 0.89
CA MET A 129 6.62 18.67 1.97
C MET A 129 7.33 17.82 3.03
N ARG A 130 8.07 16.79 2.63
CA ARG A 130 8.87 15.97 3.57
C ARG A 130 9.88 16.81 4.35
N GLN A 131 10.54 17.77 3.70
CA GLN A 131 11.52 18.66 4.32
C GLN A 131 10.89 19.72 5.24
N SER A 132 9.60 19.99 5.12
CA SER A 132 8.87 20.88 6.05
C SER A 132 8.69 20.29 7.45
N TYR A 133 9.00 19.01 7.63
CA TYR A 133 9.00 18.31 8.91
C TYR A 133 10.41 17.96 9.36
N SER A 134 10.67 18.13 10.64
CA SER A 134 11.92 17.71 11.26
C SER A 134 12.10 16.19 11.21
N LEU A 135 13.32 15.70 11.43
CA LEU A 135 13.57 14.25 11.49
C LEU A 135 12.77 13.57 12.63
N PRO A 136 12.73 14.10 13.87
CA PRO A 136 11.89 13.53 14.94
C PRO A 136 10.41 13.49 14.58
N GLU A 137 9.88 14.57 13.98
CA GLU A 137 8.47 14.61 13.54
C GLU A 137 8.18 13.51 12.52
N ARG A 138 9.08 13.27 11.57
CA ARG A 138 8.91 12.18 10.59
C ARG A 138 9.03 10.80 11.21
N GLN A 139 9.90 10.62 12.19
CA GLN A 139 10.03 9.36 12.92
C GLN A 139 8.76 9.03 13.69
N GLU A 140 8.25 9.99 14.47
CA GLU A 140 7.00 9.85 15.21
C GLU A 140 5.82 9.57 14.27
N ALA A 141 5.73 10.27 13.13
CA ALA A 141 4.70 10.01 12.14
C ALA A 141 4.77 8.57 11.60
N ASN A 142 5.98 8.06 11.32
CA ASN A 142 6.15 6.69 10.84
C ASN A 142 5.77 5.65 11.90
N GLU A 143 6.00 5.92 13.18
CA GLU A 143 5.57 5.06 14.28
C GLU A 143 4.05 4.95 14.32
N LEU A 144 3.34 6.08 14.26
CA LEU A 144 1.88 6.12 14.23
C LEU A 144 1.31 5.44 12.97
N VAL A 145 1.94 5.64 11.81
CA VAL A 145 1.57 4.93 10.57
C VAL A 145 1.80 3.43 10.70
N ALA A 146 2.89 2.99 11.34
CA ALA A 146 3.16 1.57 11.55
C ALA A 146 2.11 0.89 12.45
N VAL A 147 1.65 1.59 13.49
CA VAL A 147 0.52 1.15 14.32
C VAL A 147 -0.73 1.01 13.46
N PHE A 148 -1.10 2.06 12.70
CA PHE A 148 -2.27 2.04 11.83
C PHE A 148 -2.24 0.89 10.82
N MET A 149 -1.10 0.67 10.15
CA MET A 149 -0.95 -0.43 9.18
C MET A 149 -1.04 -1.80 9.85
N SER A 150 -0.60 -1.93 11.11
CA SER A 150 -0.80 -3.16 11.88
C SER A 150 -2.27 -3.41 12.19
N LEU A 151 -3.04 -2.37 12.54
CA LEU A 151 -4.50 -2.47 12.71
C LEU A 151 -5.21 -2.82 11.41
N SER A 152 -4.80 -2.25 10.26
CA SER A 152 -5.35 -2.61 8.94
C SER A 152 -5.14 -4.10 8.64
N ARG A 153 -3.93 -4.61 8.89
CA ARG A 153 -3.62 -6.04 8.69
C ARG A 153 -4.38 -6.94 9.66
N LEU A 154 -4.57 -6.51 10.91
CA LEU A 154 -5.41 -7.21 11.87
C LEU A 154 -6.86 -7.29 11.40
N ALA A 155 -7.42 -6.18 10.92
CA ALA A 155 -8.77 -6.08 10.38
C ALA A 155 -8.97 -7.07 9.22
N GLU A 156 -8.01 -7.10 8.28
CA GLU A 156 -7.96 -7.99 7.13
C GLU A 156 -7.66 -9.46 7.49
N GLY A 157 -7.34 -9.78 8.75
CA GLY A 157 -6.95 -11.13 9.17
C GLY A 157 -5.55 -11.55 8.73
N LYS A 158 -4.74 -10.62 8.20
CA LYS A 158 -3.35 -10.84 7.77
C LYS A 158 -2.34 -10.78 8.93
N LYS A 159 -2.76 -10.33 10.12
CA LYS A 159 -1.96 -10.33 11.34
C LYS A 159 -2.83 -10.80 12.50
N SER A 160 -2.35 -11.74 13.32
CA SER A 160 -3.08 -12.24 14.50
C SER A 160 -2.87 -11.34 15.71
N VAL A 161 -3.74 -11.43 16.71
CA VAL A 161 -3.56 -10.72 17.99
C VAL A 161 -2.25 -11.10 18.68
N ASP A 162 -1.85 -12.37 18.68
CA ASP A 162 -0.56 -12.80 19.23
C ASP A 162 0.62 -12.14 18.51
N SER A 163 0.54 -12.03 17.18
CA SER A 163 1.58 -11.33 16.40
C SER A 163 1.60 -9.83 16.70
N MET A 164 0.45 -9.22 17.00
CA MET A 164 0.38 -7.82 17.44
C MET A 164 1.03 -7.64 18.81
N ASN A 165 0.73 -8.52 19.76
CA ASN A 165 1.26 -8.44 21.12
C ASN A 165 2.76 -8.68 21.21
N ASN A 166 3.34 -9.43 20.26
CA ASN A 166 4.79 -9.65 20.16
C ASN A 166 5.53 -8.55 19.37
N ASP A 167 4.82 -7.59 18.79
CA ASP A 167 5.41 -6.49 18.04
C ASP A 167 5.66 -5.29 18.96
N ALA A 168 6.91 -5.12 19.38
CA ALA A 168 7.31 -4.04 20.30
C ALA A 168 6.93 -2.64 19.78
N MET A 169 7.01 -2.41 18.47
CA MET A 169 6.60 -1.13 17.85
C MET A 169 5.10 -0.91 17.98
N PHE A 170 4.29 -1.94 17.77
CA PHE A 170 2.86 -1.82 18.01
C PHE A 170 2.57 -1.55 19.49
N MET A 171 3.12 -2.35 20.40
CA MET A 171 2.82 -2.28 21.83
C MET A 171 3.23 -0.95 22.47
N GLN A 172 4.39 -0.42 22.09
CA GLN A 172 4.89 0.85 22.62
C GLN A 172 4.06 2.05 22.15
N HIS A 173 3.60 2.04 20.89
CA HIS A 173 3.02 3.23 20.27
C HIS A 173 1.49 3.19 20.16
N PHE A 174 0.84 2.04 20.34
CA PHE A 174 -0.61 1.91 20.21
C PHE A 174 -1.41 2.78 21.18
N PRO A 175 -1.09 2.89 22.49
CA PRO A 175 -1.83 3.78 23.39
C PRO A 175 -1.79 5.25 22.98
N LYS A 176 -0.62 5.71 22.52
CA LYS A 176 -0.44 7.08 22.01
C LYS A 176 -1.26 7.30 20.73
N PHE A 177 -1.21 6.34 19.81
CA PHE A 177 -1.98 6.37 18.57
C PHE A 177 -3.49 6.42 18.85
N ALA A 178 -4.00 5.51 19.70
CA ALA A 178 -5.40 5.44 20.10
C ALA A 178 -5.90 6.77 20.67
N LYS A 179 -5.14 7.36 21.60
CA LYS A 179 -5.45 8.70 22.13
C LYS A 179 -5.50 9.76 21.04
N GLY A 180 -4.54 9.73 20.10
CA GLY A 180 -4.45 10.70 19.00
C GLY A 180 -5.65 10.67 18.05
N ILE A 181 -6.24 9.50 17.82
CA ILE A 181 -7.43 9.32 16.96
C ILE A 181 -8.75 9.36 17.75
N GLY A 182 -8.68 9.43 19.08
CA GLY A 182 -9.85 9.44 19.97
C GLY A 182 -10.51 8.07 20.14
N LEU A 183 -9.76 6.97 19.99
CA LEU A 183 -10.19 5.63 20.36
C LEU A 183 -10.08 5.47 21.87
N ASP A 184 -11.16 5.07 22.53
CA ASP A 184 -11.19 4.87 23.97
C ASP A 184 -10.80 3.43 24.31
N LEU A 185 -9.60 3.25 24.87
CA LEU A 185 -9.08 1.95 25.27
C LEU A 185 -9.62 1.45 26.62
N SER A 186 -10.37 2.28 27.36
CA SER A 186 -10.94 1.88 28.67
C SER A 186 -12.18 0.99 28.54
N GLN A 187 -12.74 0.89 27.34
CA GLN A 187 -13.90 0.09 27.01
C GLN A 187 -13.61 -0.77 25.77
N PRO A 188 -14.42 -1.81 25.50
CA PRO A 188 -14.31 -2.57 24.26
C PRO A 188 -14.43 -1.65 23.03
N PHE A 189 -13.71 -1.99 21.98
CA PHE A 189 -13.77 -1.31 20.68
C PHE A 189 -13.85 -2.32 19.55
N THR A 190 -14.26 -1.86 18.38
CA THR A 190 -14.29 -2.72 17.19
C THR A 190 -13.39 -2.21 16.07
N ILE A 191 -12.80 -3.14 15.31
CA ILE A 191 -12.09 -2.86 14.07
C ILE A 191 -12.70 -3.72 12.98
N ASN A 192 -13.30 -3.09 11.96
CA ASN A 192 -14.03 -3.73 10.86
C ASN A 192 -15.03 -4.79 11.38
N GLY A 193 -15.76 -4.46 12.45
CA GLY A 193 -16.77 -5.31 13.06
C GLY A 193 -16.25 -6.37 14.05
N LYS A 194 -14.93 -6.58 14.16
CA LYS A 194 -14.35 -7.51 15.16
C LYS A 194 -14.12 -6.79 16.48
N SER A 195 -14.46 -7.43 17.59
CA SER A 195 -14.39 -6.83 18.94
C SER A 195 -13.05 -7.10 19.63
N PHE A 196 -12.53 -6.07 20.29
CA PHE A 196 -11.27 -6.11 21.02
C PHE A 196 -11.36 -5.38 22.35
N THR A 197 -10.49 -5.78 23.27
CA THR A 197 -10.17 -5.04 24.50
C THR A 197 -8.67 -4.81 24.56
N TYR A 198 -8.27 -3.72 25.21
CA TYR A 198 -6.86 -3.44 25.49
C TYR A 198 -6.67 -3.27 26.99
N SER A 199 -6.02 -4.24 27.63
CA SER A 199 -5.87 -4.27 29.08
C SER A 199 -4.45 -4.69 29.47
N GLN A 200 -3.92 -4.07 30.53
CA GLN A 200 -2.57 -4.37 31.05
C GLN A 200 -1.48 -4.33 29.96
N GLY A 201 -1.65 -3.45 28.97
CA GLY A 201 -0.72 -3.33 27.86
C GLY A 201 -0.77 -4.53 26.90
N THR A 202 -1.91 -5.19 26.73
CA THR A 202 -2.11 -6.30 25.77
C THR A 202 -3.43 -6.15 25.03
N LEU A 203 -3.45 -6.51 23.74
CA LEU A 203 -4.64 -6.59 22.92
C LEU A 203 -5.26 -7.98 23.05
N GLN A 204 -6.58 -8.07 23.17
CA GLN A 204 -7.32 -9.32 23.29
C GLN A 204 -8.53 -9.29 22.35
N THR A 205 -8.85 -10.41 21.70
CA THR A 205 -10.13 -10.58 21.01
C THR A 205 -11.24 -10.80 22.03
N THR A 206 -12.36 -10.10 21.89
CA THR A 206 -13.59 -10.46 22.59
C THR A 206 -14.35 -11.41 21.69
N SER A 207 -14.33 -12.71 22.01
CA SER A 207 -15.20 -13.68 21.35
C SER A 207 -16.65 -13.27 21.63
N ILE A 208 -17.35 -12.80 20.61
CA ILE A 208 -18.80 -12.97 20.57
C ILE A 208 -18.97 -14.20 19.68
N GLU A 209 -18.97 -15.37 20.31
CA GLU A 209 -19.54 -16.56 19.68
C GLU A 209 -21.04 -16.30 19.56
N ASP A 210 -21.53 -16.13 18.34
CA ASP A 210 -22.93 -16.38 17.98
C ASP A 210 -23.04 -17.81 17.45
#